data_AF-A0A965PVI4-F1
#
_entry.id   AF-A0A965PVI4-F1
#
_cell.length_a   1.000
_cell.length_b   1.000
_cell.length_c   1.000
_cell.angle_alpha   90.00
_cell.angle_beta   90.00
_cell.angle_gamma   90.00
#
_symmetry.space_group_name_H-M   'P 1'
#
loop_
_entity.id
_entity.type
_entity.pdbx_description
1 polymer ?
#
loop_
_entity_poly.entity_id
_entity_poly.type
_entity_poly.pdbx_seq_one_letter_code
_entity_poly.pdbx_strand_id
1 'polypeptide(L)'
;MDHNWQPIDTAPKDGTDILVGWWSAGVWFVRNAWWEDGFDIELGAIDPAGEGWWYPNTSVGTYKVCRENNAVDGPQYWMPMPETPAEHVSK
;
A
#
# COMPACT_ATOMS: atom_id res chain seq x y z
N MET A 1 11.80 9.62 17.20
CA MET A 1 10.46 9.05 16.94
C MET A 1 10.71 7.63 16.56
N ASP A 2 10.29 6.68 17.38
CA ASP A 2 10.36 5.27 16.99
C ASP A 2 9.30 5.08 15.91
N HIS A 3 9.74 4.91 14.67
CA HIS A 3 8.84 4.72 13.56
C HIS A 3 8.22 3.33 13.74
N ASN A 4 6.90 3.27 13.98
CA ASN A 4 6.10 2.06 14.27
C ASN A 4 5.99 1.10 13.07
N TRP A 5 7.07 0.93 12.29
CA TRP A 5 7.12 -0.03 11.20
C TRP A 5 7.16 -1.45 11.76
N GLN A 6 6.26 -2.29 11.23
CA GLN A 6 6.09 -3.68 11.59
C GLN A 6 6.27 -4.55 10.32
N PRO A 7 6.69 -5.81 10.44
CA PRO A 7 6.73 -6.73 9.29
C PRO A 7 5.37 -6.85 8.62
N ILE A 8 5.32 -6.90 7.28
CA ILE A 8 4.05 -6.92 6.54
C ILE A 8 3.11 -8.07 6.93
N ASP A 9 3.65 -9.22 7.34
CA ASP A 9 2.87 -10.41 7.68
C ASP A 9 2.01 -10.21 8.94
N THR A 10 2.26 -9.13 9.70
CA THR A 10 1.47 -8.76 10.89
C THR A 10 0.41 -7.69 10.62
N ALA A 11 0.33 -7.19 9.38
CA ALA A 11 -0.62 -6.15 9.01
C ALA A 11 -2.07 -6.66 9.06
N PRO A 12 -3.04 -5.78 9.41
CA PRO A 12 -4.45 -6.13 9.39
C PRO A 12 -4.92 -6.36 7.95
N LYS A 13 -5.46 -7.55 7.67
CA LYS A 13 -6.01 -7.93 6.36
C LYS A 13 -7.52 -7.77 6.28
N ASP A 14 -8.04 -6.75 6.94
CA ASP A 14 -9.48 -6.48 7.10
C ASP A 14 -9.98 -5.32 6.21
N GLY A 15 -9.17 -4.90 5.23
CA GLY A 15 -9.45 -3.77 4.36
C GLY A 15 -9.08 -2.40 4.94
N THR A 16 -8.53 -2.34 6.16
CA THR A 16 -8.04 -1.09 6.75
C THR A 16 -6.92 -0.46 5.91
N ASP A 17 -7.00 0.85 5.67
CA ASP A 17 -5.91 1.62 5.07
C ASP A 17 -4.69 1.70 6.00
N ILE A 18 -3.53 1.35 5.46
CA ILE A 18 -2.23 1.39 6.13
C ILE A 18 -1.19 2.05 5.25
N LEU A 19 -0.05 2.44 5.82
CA LEU A 19 1.15 2.71 5.03
C LEU A 19 1.93 1.42 4.85
N VAL A 20 2.29 1.09 3.62
CA VAL A 20 3.22 0.00 3.30
C VAL A 20 4.54 0.55 2.79
N GLY A 21 5.62 -0.16 3.11
CA GLY A 21 6.99 0.21 2.75
C GLY A 21 7.77 -0.96 2.17
N TRP A 22 8.51 -0.72 1.10
CA TRP A 22 9.43 -1.70 0.53
C TRP A 22 10.63 -1.04 -0.14
N TRP A 23 11.74 -1.75 -0.16
CA TRP A 23 12.96 -1.32 -0.85
C TRP A 23 12.98 -1.86 -2.27
N SER A 24 13.06 -0.98 -3.27
CA SER A 24 13.21 -1.37 -4.67
C SER A 24 13.95 -0.29 -5.45
N ALA A 25 14.62 -0.66 -6.54
CA ALA A 25 15.38 0.26 -7.38
C ALA A 25 16.36 1.19 -6.61
N GLY A 26 16.89 0.74 -5.46
CA GLY A 26 17.82 1.52 -4.63
C GLY A 26 17.18 2.63 -3.79
N VAL A 27 15.85 2.64 -3.65
CA VAL A 27 15.09 3.63 -2.86
C VAL A 27 13.98 2.97 -2.04
N TRP A 28 13.51 3.66 -1.00
CA TRP A 28 12.31 3.29 -0.27
C TRP A 28 11.06 3.80 -0.98
N PHE A 29 10.15 2.89 -1.28
CA PHE A 29 8.80 3.21 -1.68
C PHE A 29 7.90 3.17 -0.45
N VAL A 30 7.02 4.17 -0.34
CA VAL A 30 5.94 4.21 0.64
C VAL A 30 4.63 4.53 -0.08
N ARG A 31 3.58 3.77 0.24
CA ARG A 31 2.22 3.96 -0.30
C ARG A 31 1.19 3.78 0.80
N ASN A 32 0.07 4.50 0.70
CA ASN A 32 -1.15 4.06 1.36
C ASN A 32 -1.67 2.82 0.62
N ALA A 33 -2.10 1.80 1.33
CA ALA A 33 -2.60 0.57 0.75
C ALA A 33 -3.66 -0.08 1.65
N TRP A 34 -4.47 -0.95 1.04
CA TRP A 34 -5.45 -1.80 1.74
C TRP A 34 -5.34 -3.24 1.25
N TRP A 35 -5.77 -4.21 2.06
CA TRP A 35 -5.85 -5.61 1.66
C TRP A 35 -7.21 -5.91 1.03
N GLU A 36 -7.23 -6.70 -0.04
CA GLU A 36 -8.46 -7.25 -0.64
C GLU A 36 -8.26 -8.74 -0.93
N ASP A 37 -9.25 -9.59 -0.62
CA ASP A 37 -9.20 -11.06 -0.82
C ASP A 37 -9.57 -11.52 -2.25
N GLY A 38 -9.84 -10.58 -3.14
CA GLY A 38 -10.23 -10.86 -4.52
C GLY A 38 -10.80 -9.61 -5.18
N PHE A 39 -9.92 -8.72 -5.62
CA PHE A 39 -10.36 -7.51 -6.32
C PHE A 39 -10.83 -7.88 -7.74
N ASP A 40 -12.13 -7.79 -7.99
CA ASP A 40 -12.72 -8.01 -9.32
C ASP A 40 -12.54 -6.73 -10.14
N ILE A 41 -11.70 -6.79 -11.17
CA ILE A 41 -11.30 -5.58 -11.92
C ILE A 41 -12.30 -5.35 -13.06
N GLU A 42 -13.31 -4.53 -12.82
CA GLU A 42 -14.03 -3.82 -13.90
C GLU A 42 -13.37 -2.47 -14.28
N LEU A 43 -12.34 -2.04 -13.55
CA LEU A 43 -11.78 -0.68 -13.63
C LEU A 43 -10.26 -0.68 -13.85
N GLY A 44 -9.83 -0.80 -15.11
CA GLY A 44 -8.54 -0.28 -15.61
C GLY A 44 -7.25 -0.64 -14.84
N ALA A 45 -7.25 -1.68 -14.01
CA ALA A 45 -6.08 -2.11 -13.27
C ALA A 45 -5.08 -2.78 -14.22
N ILE A 46 -3.78 -2.58 -13.97
CA ILE A 46 -2.70 -3.08 -14.82
C ILE A 46 -2.26 -4.51 -14.42
N ASP A 47 -2.76 -5.05 -13.31
CA ASP A 47 -2.36 -6.34 -12.74
C ASP A 47 -3.58 -7.28 -12.58
N PRO A 48 -3.46 -8.60 -12.83
CA PRO A 48 -4.55 -9.56 -12.70
C PRO A 48 -5.23 -9.61 -11.31
N ALA A 49 -6.52 -9.97 -11.35
CA ALA A 49 -7.36 -10.19 -10.19
C ALA A 49 -6.75 -11.17 -9.17
N GLY A 50 -7.07 -10.96 -7.89
CA GLY A 50 -6.71 -11.88 -6.80
C GLY A 50 -6.32 -11.18 -5.51
N GLU A 51 -6.11 -11.96 -4.45
CA GLU A 51 -5.82 -11.42 -3.11
C GLU A 51 -4.50 -10.63 -3.04
N GLY A 52 -4.46 -9.55 -2.28
CA GLY A 52 -3.21 -8.85 -1.98
C GLY A 52 -3.39 -7.42 -1.47
N TRP A 53 -2.27 -6.72 -1.33
CA TRP A 53 -2.24 -5.30 -1.00
C TRP A 53 -2.46 -4.47 -2.27
N TRP A 54 -3.36 -3.49 -2.22
CA TRP A 54 -3.71 -2.60 -3.33
C TRP A 54 -3.49 -1.15 -2.93
N TYR A 55 -3.14 -0.30 -3.89
CA TYR A 55 -2.93 1.13 -3.67
C TYR A 55 -3.44 1.97 -4.85
N PRO A 56 -3.82 3.24 -4.62
CA PRO A 56 -4.15 4.14 -5.70
C PRO A 56 -2.85 4.63 -6.35
N ASN A 57 -2.66 4.32 -7.64
CA ASN A 57 -1.48 4.79 -8.38
C ASN A 57 -1.79 6.08 -9.16
N THR A 58 -3.04 6.23 -9.61
CA THR A 58 -3.53 7.44 -10.26
C THR A 58 -4.90 7.81 -9.68
N SER A 59 -5.46 8.95 -10.10
CA SER A 59 -6.78 9.40 -9.63
C SER A 59 -7.93 8.44 -9.98
N VAL A 60 -7.71 7.47 -10.87
CA VAL A 60 -8.73 6.50 -11.33
C VAL A 60 -8.21 5.07 -11.40
N GLY A 61 -6.91 4.85 -11.13
CA GLY A 61 -6.24 3.58 -11.33
C GLY A 61 -5.72 3.01 -10.02
N THR A 62 -6.16 1.79 -9.73
CA THR A 62 -5.71 0.99 -8.60
C THR A 62 -4.74 -0.07 -9.08
N TYR A 63 -3.66 -0.28 -8.33
CA TYR A 63 -2.60 -1.23 -8.66
C TYR A 63 -2.40 -2.13 -7.47
N LYS A 64 -2.18 -3.41 -7.76
CA LYS A 64 -1.72 -4.34 -6.75
C LYS A 64 -0.29 -3.96 -6.41
N VAL A 65 0.07 -3.97 -5.13
CA VAL A 65 1.46 -3.90 -4.67
C VAL A 65 2.09 -5.27 -4.99
N CYS A 66 2.30 -5.49 -6.27
CA CYS A 66 2.70 -6.78 -6.80
C CYS A 66 4.18 -6.85 -7.09
N ARG A 67 4.64 -8.08 -7.03
CA ARG A 67 5.96 -8.59 -7.46
C ARG A 67 6.09 -8.58 -8.99
N GLU A 68 5.39 -7.69 -9.69
CA GLU A 68 5.40 -7.58 -11.14
C GLU A 68 6.67 -6.84 -11.56
N ASN A 69 7.75 -7.61 -11.76
CA ASN A 69 8.87 -7.34 -12.69
C ASN A 69 10.11 -8.17 -12.37
N ASN A 70 9.97 -9.40 -11.83
CA ASN A 70 11.14 -10.22 -11.42
C ASN A 70 12.10 -9.51 -10.44
N ALA A 71 11.66 -8.42 -9.80
CA ALA A 71 12.45 -7.60 -8.91
C ALA A 71 11.78 -7.60 -7.53
N VAL A 72 12.34 -8.44 -6.66
CA VAL A 72 12.51 -8.29 -5.21
C VAL A 72 11.30 -7.72 -4.47
N ASP A 73 10.52 -8.66 -3.92
CA ASP A 73 9.66 -8.62 -2.73
C ASP A 73 8.58 -7.53 -2.69
N GLY A 74 7.33 -7.95 -2.45
CA GLY A 74 6.18 -7.04 -2.25
C GLY A 74 6.37 -6.14 -1.02
N PRO A 75 5.29 -5.55 -0.47
CA PRO A 75 5.43 -4.72 0.71
C PRO A 75 6.13 -5.51 1.81
N GLN A 76 7.17 -4.95 2.43
CA GLN A 76 8.00 -5.64 3.44
C GLN A 76 7.63 -5.23 4.85
N TYR A 77 7.17 -3.98 4.99
CA TYR A 77 6.82 -3.36 6.26
C TYR A 77 5.51 -2.61 6.13
N TRP A 78 4.84 -2.43 7.27
CA TRP A 78 3.68 -1.56 7.37
C TRP A 78 3.71 -0.70 8.63
N MET A 79 2.93 0.37 8.65
CA MET A 79 2.56 1.08 9.86
C MET A 79 1.12 1.58 9.73
N PRO A 80 0.39 1.80 10.84
CA PRO A 80 -0.93 2.42 10.78
C PRO A 80 -0.83 3.79 10.09
N MET A 81 -1.90 4.17 9.39
CA MET A 81 -2.01 5.52 8.86
C MET A 81 -1.83 6.55 9.99
N PRO A 82 -0.95 7.55 9.82
CA PRO A 82 -0.80 8.61 10.81
C PRO A 82 -2.10 9.40 10.91
N GLU A 83 -2.37 9.96 12.08
CA GLU A 83 -3.47 10.90 12.24
C GLU A 83 -3.30 12.05 11.25
N THR A 84 -4.39 12.38 10.55
CA THR A 84 -4.39 13.53 9.66
C THR A 84 -4.02 14.77 10.46
N PRO A 85 -3.09 15.62 9.98
CA PRO A 85 -2.79 16.86 10.66
C PRO A 85 -4.08 17.65 10.91
N ALA A 86 -4.17 18.30 12.07
CA ALA A 86 -5.24 19.25 12.33
C ALA A 86 -5.30 20.26 11.17
N GLU A 87 -6.51 20.64 10.77
CA GLU A 87 -6.74 21.52 9.61
C GLU A 87 -5.74 22.67 9.59
N HIS A 88 -5.09 22.86 8.44
CA HIS A 88 -4.22 24.00 8.24
C HIS A 88 -5.11 25.23 8.13
N VAL A 89 -5.43 25.85 9.27
CA VAL A 89 -6.13 27.14 9.29
C VAL A 89 -5.12 28.16 8.77
N SER A 90 -5.25 28.55 7.51
CA SER A 90 -4.53 29.67 6.92
C SER A 90 -4.75 30.90 7.81
N LYS A 91 -3.67 31.48 8.34
CA LYS A 91 -3.71 32.81 8.95
C LYS A 91 -3.71 33.88 7.86
#